data_AF-A0A015JZT2-F1
#
_entry.id   AF-A0A015JZT2-F1
#
_cell.length_a   1.000
_cell.length_b   1.000
_cell.length_c   1.000
_cell.angle_alpha   90.00
_cell.angle_beta   90.00
_cell.angle_gamma   90.00
#
_symmetry.space_group_name_H-M   'P 1'
#
loop_
_entity.id
_entity.type
_entity.pdbx_description
1 polymer ?
#
loop_
_entity_poly.entity_id
_entity_poly.type
_entity_poly.pdbx_seq_one_letter_code
_entity_poly.pdbx_strand_id
1 'polypeptide(L)'
;MTNIVEDTPSLNIVCMVAPYNPIPNMFIPHKYRNIIPKDPLYTADGAYIIPGSKEWFTYMYNLHINLPPPLTKAQRRALLRLENECIENIRIIKEDAILQGTSCNHVNSRKHLAFTLTRISEHVHYEMTDYTNEYLVSEDEKIKSDIYKKMSNFTTLMIDASKERISDSKRVCRRTNILPPGATSDTSNNAKELELRPKK
;
A
#
# COMPACT_ATOMS: atom_id res chain seq x y z
N MET A 1 -16.45 -65.63 0.26
CA MET A 1 -16.31 -65.12 -1.13
C MET A 1 -17.72 -65.13 -1.69
N THR A 2 -18.38 -64.04 -2.07
CA THR A 2 -17.92 -62.79 -2.70
C THR A 2 -18.89 -61.65 -2.32
N ASN A 3 -18.37 -60.53 -1.82
CA ASN A 3 -19.10 -59.28 -1.67
C ASN A 3 -19.21 -58.63 -3.05
N ILE A 4 -20.43 -58.39 -3.53
CA ILE A 4 -20.66 -57.56 -4.71
C ILE A 4 -20.77 -56.11 -4.20
N VAL A 5 -19.70 -55.37 -4.42
CA VAL A 5 -19.68 -53.90 -4.35
C VAL A 5 -20.38 -53.43 -5.62
N GLU A 6 -21.60 -52.93 -5.50
CA GLU A 6 -22.23 -52.17 -6.58
C GLU A 6 -21.64 -50.75 -6.55
N ASP A 7 -20.71 -50.51 -7.46
CA ASP A 7 -20.20 -49.19 -7.77
C ASP A 7 -21.34 -48.34 -8.37
N THR A 8 -21.89 -47.44 -7.56
CA THR A 8 -22.73 -46.33 -8.03
C THR A 8 -21.92 -45.51 -9.05
N PRO A 9 -22.35 -45.39 -10.32
CA PRO A 9 -21.70 -44.49 -11.25
C PRO A 9 -22.03 -43.06 -10.80
N SER A 10 -20.97 -42.31 -10.46
CA SER A 10 -21.04 -40.87 -10.27
C SER A 10 -21.77 -40.25 -11.46
N LEU A 11 -22.98 -39.74 -11.22
CA LEU A 11 -23.77 -38.99 -12.18
C LEU A 11 -22.94 -37.76 -12.58
N ASN A 12 -22.17 -37.87 -13.66
CA ASN A 12 -21.67 -36.72 -14.40
C ASN A 12 -22.92 -36.05 -15.01
N ILE A 13 -23.55 -35.17 -14.23
CA ILE A 13 -24.62 -34.30 -14.71
C ILE A 13 -23.96 -33.33 -15.69
N VAL A 14 -23.84 -33.77 -16.94
CA VAL A 14 -23.64 -32.86 -18.06
C VAL A 14 -24.91 -32.04 -18.13
N CYS A 15 -24.84 -30.80 -17.65
CA CYS A 15 -25.93 -29.85 -17.75
C CYS A 15 -26.12 -29.50 -19.24
N MET A 16 -26.82 -30.36 -19.98
CA MET A 16 -27.25 -30.10 -21.37
C MET A 16 -28.40 -29.10 -21.34
N VAL A 17 -28.12 -27.87 -20.94
CA VAL A 17 -29.01 -26.75 -21.27
C VAL A 17 -28.76 -26.44 -22.74
N ALA A 18 -29.81 -26.49 -23.56
CA ALA A 18 -29.72 -26.12 -24.96
C ALA A 18 -29.11 -24.70 -25.07
N PRO A 19 -28.20 -24.45 -26.03
CA PRO A 19 -27.62 -23.12 -26.22
C PRO A 19 -28.75 -22.11 -26.40
N TYR A 20 -28.73 -21.11 -25.53
CA TYR A 20 -29.77 -20.09 -25.43
C TYR A 20 -29.90 -19.31 -26.75
N ASN A 21 -31.05 -19.45 -27.42
CA ASN A 21 -31.38 -18.73 -28.64
C ASN A 21 -32.73 -18.03 -28.46
N PRO A 22 -32.77 -16.86 -27.78
CA PRO A 22 -34.01 -16.16 -27.55
C PRO A 22 -34.58 -15.71 -28.88
N ILE A 23 -35.78 -16.20 -29.19
CA ILE A 23 -36.60 -15.63 -30.27
C ILE A 23 -37.08 -14.29 -29.72
N PRO A 24 -36.65 -13.15 -30.29
CA PRO A 24 -37.05 -11.86 -29.75
C PRO A 24 -38.55 -11.69 -29.94
N ASN A 25 -39.25 -11.30 -28.87
CA ASN A 25 -40.69 -11.00 -28.88
C ASN A 25 -41.04 -9.69 -29.61
N MET A 26 -40.12 -9.18 -30.43
CA MET A 26 -40.26 -7.92 -31.16
C MET A 26 -39.28 -7.91 -32.34
N PHE A 27 -39.58 -7.12 -33.36
CA PHE A 27 -38.65 -6.87 -34.46
C PHE A 27 -37.40 -6.13 -33.96
N ILE A 28 -36.23 -6.74 -34.13
CA ILE A 28 -34.93 -6.13 -33.81
C ILE A 28 -34.20 -5.81 -35.12
N PRO A 29 -33.94 -4.53 -35.42
CA PRO A 29 -33.13 -4.12 -36.57
C PRO A 29 -31.76 -4.80 -36.55
N HIS A 30 -31.26 -5.21 -37.72
CA HIS A 30 -30.03 -5.97 -37.84
C HIS A 30 -28.83 -5.29 -37.14
N LYS A 31 -28.75 -3.95 -37.21
CA LYS A 31 -27.71 -3.13 -36.55
C LYS A 31 -27.63 -3.31 -35.02
N TYR A 32 -28.69 -3.79 -34.36
CA TYR A 32 -28.74 -3.97 -32.90
C TYR A 32 -28.68 -5.44 -32.47
N ARG A 33 -28.55 -6.40 -33.39
CA ARG A 33 -28.43 -7.81 -33.00
C ARG A 33 -27.10 -8.13 -32.30
N ASN A 34 -26.04 -7.41 -32.66
CA ASN A 34 -24.70 -7.62 -32.10
C ASN A 34 -24.53 -7.10 -30.68
N ILE A 35 -25.42 -6.21 -30.21
CA ILE A 35 -25.36 -5.66 -28.84
C ILE A 35 -26.12 -6.53 -27.82
N ILE A 36 -26.84 -7.56 -28.28
CA ILE A 36 -27.61 -8.44 -27.41
C ILE A 36 -26.65 -9.46 -26.78
N PRO A 37 -26.57 -9.54 -25.45
CA PRO A 37 -25.77 -10.54 -24.77
C PRO A 37 -26.21 -11.96 -25.15
N LYS A 38 -25.23 -12.84 -25.34
CA LYS A 38 -25.49 -14.28 -25.50
C LYS A 38 -25.70 -14.97 -24.15
N ASP A 39 -25.20 -14.35 -23.09
CA ASP A 39 -25.27 -14.85 -21.73
C ASP A 39 -26.52 -14.33 -21.01
N PRO A 40 -27.09 -15.12 -20.08
CA PRO A 40 -28.25 -14.72 -19.30
C PRO A 40 -27.92 -13.52 -18.40
N LEU A 41 -28.85 -12.59 -18.29
CA LEU A 41 -28.73 -11.43 -17.40
C LEU A 41 -29.66 -11.56 -16.20
N TYR A 42 -29.15 -11.17 -15.04
CA TYR A 42 -29.90 -11.19 -13.79
C TYR A 42 -29.91 -9.77 -13.18
N THR A 43 -31.07 -9.38 -12.66
CA THR A 43 -31.21 -8.16 -11.83
C THR A 43 -30.55 -8.38 -10.46
N ALA A 44 -30.29 -7.30 -9.72
CA ALA A 44 -29.83 -7.38 -8.32
C ALA A 44 -30.72 -8.26 -7.43
N ASP A 45 -32.03 -8.32 -7.74
CA ASP A 45 -33.02 -9.16 -7.04
C ASP A 45 -33.01 -10.63 -7.52
N GLY A 46 -32.07 -11.01 -8.38
CA GLY A 46 -31.96 -12.36 -8.95
C GLY A 46 -32.98 -12.68 -10.06
N ALA A 47 -33.82 -11.72 -10.45
CA ALA A 47 -34.78 -11.90 -11.54
C ALA A 47 -34.07 -12.05 -12.89
N TYR A 48 -34.46 -13.07 -13.66
CA TYR A 48 -33.91 -13.33 -14.98
C TYR A 48 -34.51 -12.40 -16.03
N ILE A 49 -33.67 -11.70 -16.78
CA ILE A 49 -34.05 -10.86 -17.90
C ILE A 49 -33.57 -11.52 -19.19
N ILE A 50 -34.50 -11.83 -20.09
CA ILE A 50 -34.24 -12.43 -21.41
C ILE A 50 -33.45 -11.44 -22.29
N PRO A 51 -32.17 -11.66 -22.65
CA PRO A 51 -31.47 -10.78 -23.59
C PRO A 51 -32.22 -10.55 -24.90
N GLY A 52 -32.28 -9.29 -25.34
CA GLY A 52 -32.95 -8.89 -26.58
C GLY A 52 -34.48 -8.80 -26.48
N SER A 53 -35.07 -9.15 -25.34
CA SER A 53 -36.49 -8.90 -25.08
C SER A 53 -36.79 -7.41 -24.91
N LYS A 54 -38.07 -7.04 -24.95
CA LYS A 54 -38.53 -5.69 -24.60
C LYS A 54 -38.08 -5.29 -23.19
N GLU A 55 -38.16 -6.20 -22.23
CA GLU A 55 -37.73 -6.00 -20.84
C GLU A 55 -36.24 -5.68 -20.76
N TRP A 56 -35.42 -6.39 -21.53
CA TRP A 56 -33.99 -6.11 -21.62
C TRP A 56 -33.70 -4.69 -22.13
N PHE A 57 -34.36 -4.26 -23.21
CA PHE A 57 -34.19 -2.91 -23.72
C PHE A 57 -34.64 -1.85 -22.72
N THR A 58 -35.76 -2.08 -22.02
CA THR A 58 -36.24 -1.17 -20.97
C THR A 58 -35.27 -1.11 -19.79
N TYR A 59 -34.77 -2.27 -19.34
CA TYR A 59 -33.79 -2.34 -18.26
C TYR A 59 -32.50 -1.60 -18.62
N MET A 60 -31.94 -1.85 -19.81
CA MET A 60 -30.74 -1.17 -20.28
C MET A 60 -30.94 0.33 -20.46
N TYR A 61 -32.12 0.75 -20.93
CA TYR A 61 -32.48 2.17 -21.05
C TYR A 61 -32.52 2.86 -19.68
N ASN A 62 -33.14 2.21 -18.68
CA ASN A 62 -33.20 2.74 -17.31
C ASN A 62 -31.80 2.82 -16.69
N LEU A 63 -30.94 1.82 -16.89
CA LEU A 63 -29.53 1.90 -16.48
C LEU A 63 -28.82 3.08 -17.12
N HIS A 64 -29.06 3.33 -18.42
CA HIS A 64 -28.45 4.44 -19.14
C HIS A 64 -28.92 5.82 -18.63
N ILE A 65 -30.19 5.96 -18.26
CA ILE A 65 -30.71 7.22 -17.68
C ILE A 65 -30.24 7.44 -16.25
N ASN A 66 -30.10 6.37 -15.47
CA ASN A 66 -29.69 6.46 -14.07
C ASN A 66 -28.17 6.65 -13.90
N LEU A 67 -27.39 6.51 -14.98
CA LEU A 67 -25.96 6.83 -14.95
C LEU A 67 -25.78 8.35 -14.82
N PRO A 68 -24.80 8.81 -14.02
CA PRO A 68 -24.46 10.22 -13.96
C PRO A 68 -24.05 10.71 -15.36
N PRO A 69 -24.31 11.99 -15.68
CA PRO A 69 -23.97 12.55 -16.97
C PRO A 69 -22.48 12.32 -17.27
N PRO A 70 -22.12 12.02 -18.54
CA PRO A 70 -20.74 11.77 -18.91
C PRO A 70 -19.85 12.92 -18.47
N LEU A 71 -18.72 12.61 -17.83
CA LEU A 71 -17.74 13.63 -17.43
C LEU A 71 -17.37 14.52 -18.62
N THR A 72 -17.35 15.82 -18.38
CA THR A 72 -16.91 16.82 -19.37
C THR A 72 -15.45 16.58 -19.74
N LYS A 73 -15.04 17.04 -20.93
CA LYS A 73 -13.65 16.93 -21.40
C LYS A 73 -12.65 17.56 -20.42
N ALA A 74 -13.06 18.64 -19.75
CA ALA A 74 -12.25 19.30 -18.72
C ALA A 74 -12.07 18.42 -17.48
N GLN A 75 -13.15 17.81 -16.98
CA GLN A 75 -13.08 16.89 -15.83
C GLN A 75 -12.21 15.67 -16.13
N ARG A 76 -12.33 15.07 -17.33
CA ARG A 76 -11.49 13.93 -17.73
C ARG A 76 -10.00 14.31 -17.76
N ARG A 77 -9.67 15.50 -18.28
CA ARG A 77 -8.29 16.01 -18.27
C ARG A 77 -7.78 16.26 -16.85
N ALA A 78 -8.62 16.77 -15.96
CA ALA A 78 -8.25 16.98 -14.57
C ALA A 78 -7.95 15.65 -13.84
N LEU A 79 -8.78 14.62 -14.04
CA LEU A 79 -8.53 13.29 -13.48
C LEU A 79 -7.24 12.67 -14.02
N LEU A 80 -6.99 12.76 -15.32
CA LEU A 80 -5.73 12.26 -15.91
C LEU A 80 -4.50 12.98 -15.36
N ARG A 81 -4.59 14.28 -15.09
CA ARG A 81 -3.49 15.04 -14.46
C ARG A 81 -3.23 14.54 -13.04
N LEU A 82 -4.29 14.37 -12.25
CA LEU A 82 -4.20 13.86 -10.89
C LEU A 82 -3.60 12.45 -10.87
N GLU A 83 -4.02 11.58 -11.80
CA GLU A 83 -3.48 10.22 -11.93
C GLU A 83 -1.99 10.23 -12.25
N ASN A 84 -1.57 11.05 -13.22
CA ASN A 84 -0.16 11.21 -13.57
C ASN A 84 0.67 11.75 -12.40
N GLU A 85 0.13 12.71 -11.64
CA GLU A 85 0.76 13.25 -10.44
C GLU A 85 0.91 12.18 -9.35
N CYS A 86 -0.12 11.36 -9.12
CA CYS A 86 -0.04 10.23 -8.20
C CYS A 86 1.04 9.23 -8.61
N ILE A 87 1.14 8.89 -9.90
CA ILE A 87 2.15 7.96 -10.42
C ILE A 87 3.56 8.52 -10.20
N GLU A 88 3.79 9.80 -10.50
CA GLU A 88 5.09 10.43 -10.31
C GLU A 88 5.47 10.49 -8.82
N ASN A 89 4.53 10.85 -7.95
CA ASN A 89 4.76 10.86 -6.49
C ASN A 89 5.13 9.46 -5.98
N ILE A 90 4.47 8.41 -6.46
CA ILE A 90 4.83 7.02 -6.12
C ILE A 90 6.25 6.70 -6.60
N ARG A 91 6.66 7.18 -7.78
CA ARG A 91 8.03 6.97 -8.29
C ARG A 91 9.07 7.65 -7.41
N ILE A 92 8.84 8.92 -7.04
CA ILE A 92 9.72 9.68 -6.15
C ILE A 92 9.88 8.98 -4.80
N ILE A 93 8.77 8.51 -4.19
CA ILE A 93 8.81 7.78 -2.91
C ILE A 93 9.61 6.48 -3.03
N LYS A 94 9.51 5.76 -4.16
CA LYS A 94 10.28 4.53 -4.40
C LYS A 94 11.77 4.81 -4.54
N GLU A 95 12.16 5.81 -5.33
CA GLU A 95 13.56 6.22 -5.49
C GLU A 95 14.17 6.65 -4.16
N ASP A 96 13.42 7.42 -3.37
CA ASP A 96 13.82 7.88 -2.04
C ASP A 96 13.95 6.71 -1.04
N ALA A 97 13.04 5.74 -1.09
CA ALA A 97 13.14 4.53 -0.28
C ALA A 97 14.40 3.72 -0.59
N ILE A 98 14.77 3.60 -1.88
CA ILE A 98 16.01 2.96 -2.33
C ILE A 98 17.23 3.71 -1.77
N LEU A 99 17.26 5.04 -1.92
CA LEU A 99 18.36 5.88 -1.41
C LEU A 99 18.56 5.70 0.10
N GLN A 100 17.46 5.65 0.85
CA GLN A 100 17.48 5.50 2.31
C GLN A 100 17.66 4.04 2.77
N GLY A 101 17.71 3.07 1.85
CA GLY A 101 17.85 1.64 2.14
C GLY A 101 16.67 1.09 2.93
N THR A 102 15.44 1.54 2.64
CA THR A 102 14.24 1.16 3.37
C THR A 102 13.06 0.90 2.42
N SER A 103 11.90 0.52 2.97
CA SER A 103 10.68 0.36 2.19
C SER A 103 9.93 1.69 2.07
N CYS A 104 9.07 1.82 1.06
CA CYS A 104 8.28 3.04 0.83
C CYS A 104 7.45 3.43 2.07
N ASN A 105 6.94 2.45 2.81
CA ASN A 105 6.12 2.66 4.00
C ASN A 105 6.91 3.24 5.18
N HIS A 106 8.24 3.14 5.15
CA HIS A 106 9.11 3.54 6.25
C HIS A 106 10.09 4.64 5.87
N VAL A 107 9.97 5.23 4.67
CA VAL A 107 10.93 6.24 4.19
C VAL A 107 10.92 7.50 5.06
N ASN A 108 9.74 8.00 5.41
CA ASN A 108 9.60 9.17 6.29
C ASN A 108 10.12 8.88 7.70
N SER A 109 9.80 7.69 8.22
CA SER A 109 10.31 7.22 9.50
C SER A 109 11.84 7.16 9.52
N ARG A 110 12.42 6.60 8.46
CA ARG A 110 13.87 6.43 8.30
C ARG A 110 14.56 7.78 8.20
N LYS A 111 14.03 8.71 7.40
CA LYS A 111 14.51 10.09 7.28
C LYS A 111 14.51 10.82 8.62
N HIS A 112 13.38 10.76 9.32
CA HIS A 112 13.25 11.42 10.61
C HIS A 112 14.20 10.84 11.66
N LEU A 113 14.36 9.51 11.69
CA LEU A 113 15.29 8.86 12.59
C LEU A 113 16.74 9.23 12.26
N ALA A 114 17.13 9.20 10.98
CA ALA A 114 18.45 9.60 10.52
C ALA A 114 18.76 11.04 10.95
N PHE A 115 17.86 11.98 10.64
CA PHE A 115 17.98 13.37 11.06
C PHE A 115 18.14 13.53 12.58
N THR A 116 17.28 12.86 13.35
CA THR A 116 17.30 12.94 14.83
C THR A 116 18.60 12.38 15.41
N LEU A 117 19.08 11.25 14.89
CA LEU A 117 20.33 10.63 15.34
C LEU A 117 21.54 11.50 15.01
N THR A 118 21.59 12.09 13.81
CA THR A 118 22.65 13.04 13.42
C THR A 118 22.67 14.23 14.38
N ARG A 119 21.53 14.87 14.62
CA ARG A 119 21.43 16.03 15.51
C ARG A 119 21.85 15.72 16.95
N ILE A 120 21.47 14.55 17.47
CA ILE A 120 21.90 14.09 18.80
C ILE A 120 23.40 13.87 18.84
N SER A 121 23.95 13.23 17.81
CA SER A 121 25.39 12.93 17.71
C SER A 121 26.22 14.22 17.66
N GLU A 122 25.79 15.19 16.86
CA GLU A 122 26.40 16.52 16.79
C GLU A 122 26.37 17.23 18.15
N HIS A 123 25.21 17.25 18.81
CA HIS A 123 25.09 17.92 20.11
C HIS A 123 25.99 17.29 21.17
N VAL A 124 26.04 15.95 21.22
CA VAL A 124 26.96 15.25 22.13
C VAL A 124 28.40 15.57 21.79
N HIS A 125 28.75 15.62 20.50
CA HIS A 125 30.11 15.93 20.07
C HIS A 125 30.56 17.32 20.52
N TYR A 126 29.74 18.35 20.29
CA TYR A 126 30.08 19.73 20.69
C TYR A 126 30.23 19.86 22.21
N GLU A 127 29.22 19.44 22.98
CA GLU A 127 29.23 19.56 24.44
C GLU A 127 30.39 18.78 25.08
N MET A 128 30.63 17.54 24.64
CA MET A 128 31.73 16.74 25.18
C MET A 128 33.10 17.33 24.81
N THR A 129 33.22 17.93 23.62
CA THR A 129 34.45 18.62 23.20
C THR A 129 34.71 19.84 24.08
N ASP A 130 33.68 20.65 24.36
CA ASP A 130 33.79 21.83 25.22
C ASP A 130 34.18 21.44 26.65
N TYR A 131 33.51 20.46 27.26
CA TYR A 131 33.91 19.96 28.58
C TYR A 131 35.34 19.39 28.56
N THR A 132 35.75 18.72 27.48
CA THR A 132 37.11 18.17 27.38
C THR A 132 38.14 19.28 27.32
N ASN A 133 37.85 20.35 26.58
CA ASN A 133 38.71 21.53 26.53
C ASN A 133 38.80 22.21 27.90
N GLU A 134 37.68 22.42 28.59
CA GLU A 134 37.66 22.97 29.96
C GLU A 134 38.47 22.11 30.95
N TYR A 135 38.35 20.78 30.84
CA TYR A 135 39.09 19.84 31.68
C TYR A 135 40.60 19.93 31.46
N LEU A 136 41.04 20.06 30.20
CA LEU A 136 42.44 20.18 29.82
C LEU A 136 43.06 21.53 30.23
N VAL A 137 42.27 22.61 30.19
CA VAL A 137 42.72 23.97 30.58
C VAL A 137 42.82 24.11 32.11
N SER A 138 42.01 23.37 32.86
CA SER A 138 42.00 23.47 34.32
C SER A 138 43.23 22.78 34.93
N GLU A 139 43.92 23.44 35.88
CA GLU A 139 45.02 22.82 36.64
C GLU A 139 44.53 22.23 37.98
N ASP A 140 43.43 22.74 38.52
CA ASP A 140 42.86 22.31 39.81
C ASP A 140 42.11 20.97 39.69
N GLU A 141 42.52 20.00 40.50
CA GLU A 141 41.94 18.65 40.61
C GLU A 141 40.44 18.68 40.95
N LYS A 142 40.01 19.65 41.77
CA LYS A 142 38.61 19.79 42.18
C LYS A 142 37.74 20.25 41.02
N ILE A 143 38.23 21.20 40.22
CA ILE A 143 37.56 21.70 39.01
C ILE A 143 37.47 20.58 37.97
N LYS A 144 38.56 19.82 37.79
CA LYS A 144 38.58 18.63 36.91
C LYS A 144 37.52 17.60 37.31
N SER A 145 37.42 17.28 38.60
CA SER A 145 36.41 16.35 39.13
C SER A 145 34.99 16.84 38.87
N ASP A 146 34.72 18.14 39.08
CA ASP A 146 33.42 18.74 38.79
C ASP A 146 33.07 18.70 37.29
N ILE A 147 34.03 18.99 36.40
CA ILE A 147 33.83 18.90 34.95
C ILE A 147 33.56 17.45 34.53
N TYR A 148 34.30 16.49 35.07
CA TYR A 148 34.07 15.08 34.80
C TYR A 148 32.66 14.64 35.24
N LYS A 149 32.19 15.13 36.39
CA LYS A 149 30.81 14.91 36.84
C LYS A 149 29.78 15.53 35.89
N LYS A 150 30.03 16.72 35.34
CA LYS A 150 29.16 17.32 34.29
C LYS A 150 29.10 16.44 33.05
N MET A 151 30.23 15.96 32.54
CA MET A 151 30.27 15.03 31.40
C MET A 151 29.46 13.76 31.65
N SER A 152 29.60 13.16 32.84
CA SER A 152 28.87 11.95 33.23
C SER A 152 27.36 12.19 33.35
N ASN A 153 26.95 13.29 33.95
CA ASN A 153 25.54 13.67 34.05
C ASN A 153 24.94 13.94 32.66
N PHE A 154 25.66 14.67 31.81
CA PHE A 154 25.23 14.98 30.45
C PHE A 154 25.05 13.72 29.60
N THR A 155 26.02 12.81 29.63
CA THR A 155 25.92 11.53 28.90
C THR A 155 24.71 10.71 29.36
N THR A 156 24.45 10.66 30.67
CA THR A 156 23.26 9.99 31.22
C THR A 156 21.97 10.63 30.72
N LEU A 157 21.87 11.96 30.79
CA LEU A 157 20.72 12.73 30.32
C LEU A 157 20.46 12.51 28.82
N MET A 158 21.53 12.49 28.01
CA MET A 158 21.42 12.27 26.58
C MET A 158 20.99 10.85 26.22
N ILE A 159 21.48 9.85 26.95
CA ILE A 159 21.04 8.45 26.79
C ILE A 159 19.54 8.35 27.07
N ASP A 160 19.05 8.92 28.17
CA ASP A 160 17.63 8.81 28.51
C ASP A 160 16.74 9.60 27.55
N ALA A 161 17.13 10.82 27.19
CA ALA A 161 16.43 11.62 26.20
C ALA A 161 16.42 10.96 24.80
N SER A 162 17.45 10.18 24.45
CA SER A 162 17.49 9.44 23.19
C SER A 162 16.50 8.27 23.17
N LYS A 163 16.36 7.54 24.29
CA LYS A 163 15.39 6.44 24.43
C LYS A 163 13.96 6.92 24.27
N GLU A 164 13.61 8.05 24.90
CA GLU A 164 12.29 8.66 24.79
C GLU A 164 11.97 9.05 23.33
N ARG A 165 12.89 9.76 22.66
CA ARG A 165 12.69 10.21 21.28
C ARG A 165 12.56 9.05 20.27
N ILE A 166 13.30 7.95 20.48
CA ILE A 166 13.16 6.74 19.66
C ILE A 166 11.77 6.13 19.87
N SER A 167 11.28 6.11 21.11
CA SER A 167 9.93 5.61 21.41
C SER A 167 8.83 6.45 20.77
N ASP A 168 8.99 7.77 20.76
CA ASP A 168 8.05 8.71 20.12
C ASP A 168 8.09 8.61 18.60
N SER A 169 9.28 8.49 18.00
CA SER A 169 9.43 8.24 16.57
C SER A 169 8.65 6.99 16.15
N LYS A 170 8.77 5.88 16.90
CA LYS A 170 8.00 4.65 16.65
C LYS A 170 6.48 4.89 16.74
N ARG A 171 6.01 5.73 17.67
CA ARG A 171 4.58 6.07 17.83
C ARG A 171 4.06 6.94 16.70
N VAL A 172 4.81 7.98 16.30
CA VAL A 172 4.46 8.87 15.18
C VAL A 172 4.39 8.06 13.89
N CYS A 173 5.35 7.18 13.65
CA CYS A 173 5.40 6.36 12.44
C CYS A 173 4.24 5.36 12.34
N ARG A 174 3.74 4.83 13.48
CA ARG A 174 2.51 4.01 13.47
C ARG A 174 1.25 4.80 13.12
N ARG A 175 1.19 6.10 13.45
CA ARG A 175 0.03 6.96 13.19
C ARG A 175 -0.02 7.51 11.76
N THR A 176 1.13 7.68 11.11
CA THR A 176 1.21 8.20 9.73
C THR A 176 1.09 7.13 8.65
N ASN A 177 0.92 5.86 9.02
CA ASN A 177 0.68 4.76 8.08
C ASN A 177 -0.74 4.84 7.47
N ILE A 178 -1.01 5.88 6.68
CA ILE A 178 -2.04 5.79 5.64
C ILE A 178 -1.38 4.97 4.54
N LEU A 179 -1.51 3.66 4.65
CA LEU A 179 -1.04 2.74 3.63
C LEU A 179 -1.81 3.05 2.33
N PRO A 180 -1.13 3.17 1.18
CA PRO A 180 -1.84 3.19 -0.10
C PRO A 180 -2.65 1.87 -0.21
N PRO A 181 -3.87 1.90 -0.79
CA PRO A 181 -4.68 0.70 -0.94
C PRO A 181 -3.89 -0.41 -1.65
N GLY A 182 -3.69 -1.55 -0.97
CA GLY A 182 -2.95 -2.70 -1.51
C GLY A 182 -1.53 -2.92 -0.96
N ALA A 183 -1.05 -2.10 -0.01
CA ALA A 183 0.24 -2.37 0.64
C ALA A 183 0.15 -3.59 1.56
N THR A 184 1.01 -4.58 1.33
CA THR A 184 1.09 -5.80 2.16
C THR A 184 1.52 -5.44 3.58
N SER A 185 0.76 -5.95 4.55
CA SER A 185 1.14 -5.91 5.96
C SER A 185 2.43 -6.69 6.14
N ASP A 186 3.46 -5.98 6.60
CA ASP A 186 4.72 -6.53 7.10
C ASP A 186 5.61 -7.23 6.07
N THR A 187 6.67 -6.54 5.66
CA THR A 187 7.90 -7.22 5.23
C THR A 187 9.07 -6.46 5.83
N SER A 188 9.53 -6.97 6.97
CA SER A 188 10.81 -6.63 7.57
C SER A 188 11.93 -6.70 6.52
N ASN A 189 12.71 -5.62 6.43
CA ASN A 189 13.73 -5.33 5.41
C ASN A 189 14.97 -6.26 5.39
N ASN A 190 14.89 -7.54 5.76
CA ASN A 190 16.09 -8.36 5.96
C ASN A 190 16.23 -9.62 5.09
N ALA A 191 15.65 -9.62 3.89
CA ALA A 191 15.89 -10.69 2.92
C ALA A 191 15.93 -10.16 1.48
N LYS A 192 16.87 -9.26 1.17
CA LYS A 192 17.37 -9.22 -0.21
C LYS A 192 18.48 -10.26 -0.26
N GLU A 193 18.08 -11.44 -0.72
CA GLU A 193 18.92 -12.58 -1.04
C GLU A 193 20.25 -12.11 -1.63
N LEU A 194 21.36 -12.46 -0.96
CA LEU A 194 22.69 -12.25 -1.51
C LEU A 194 22.76 -13.04 -2.81
N GLU A 195 22.74 -12.35 -3.95
CA GLU A 195 23.04 -12.97 -5.23
C GLU A 195 24.37 -13.72 -5.10
N LEU A 196 24.30 -15.05 -5.13
CA LEU A 196 25.46 -15.92 -5.12
C LEU A 196 26.28 -15.57 -6.37
N ARG A 197 27.39 -14.87 -6.18
CA ARG A 197 28.37 -14.67 -7.24
C ARG A 197 28.76 -16.05 -7.78
N PRO A 198 28.72 -16.27 -9.11
CA PRO A 198 29.15 -17.55 -9.66
C PRO A 198 30.60 -17.80 -9.22
N LYS A 199 30.83 -18.95 -8.60
CA LYS A 199 32.18 -19.42 -8.30
C LYS A 199 32.82 -19.76 -9.65
N LYS A 200 33.94 -19.08 -9.88
CA LYS A 200 34.99 -19.25 -10.89
C LYS A 200 34.85 -20.41 -11.88
#